data_AF-A0A3N5NW56-F1
#
_entry.id   AF-A0A3N5NW56-F1
#
_cell.length_a   1.000
_cell.length_b   1.000
_cell.length_c   1.000
_cell.angle_alpha   90.00
_cell.angle_beta   90.00
_cell.angle_gamma   90.00
#
_symmetry.space_group_name_H-M   'P 1'
#
loop_
_entity.id
_entity.type
_entity.pdbx_description
1 polymer ?
#
loop_
_entity_poly.entity_id
_entity_poly.type
_entity_poly.pdbx_seq_one_letter_code
_entity_poly.pdbx_strand_id
1 'polypeptide(L)'
;MLNVMLLLRDTPDLGFHFLSDVFGVDNLDLNKPKKKKEEGEGGAEAEEVKERGPVPPRFEVIYLLLCLERNERLQVKVRVAEDDMYVDSLNSIWRASDWPEREAFDMYGIRFKGHPNLKRLLMWDDFPAHPLRKDYPLEGQGEERHLIYDD
;
A
#
# COMPACT_ATOMS: atom_id res chain seq x y z
N MET A 1 -6.13 -8.37 -12.19
CA MET A 1 -6.68 -8.00 -10.88
C MET A 1 -8.18 -7.72 -10.97
N LEU A 2 -8.63 -6.83 -11.86
CA LEU A 2 -10.04 -6.46 -12.03
C LEU A 2 -11.01 -7.65 -12.16
N ASN A 3 -10.66 -8.69 -12.91
CA ASN A 3 -11.53 -9.87 -13.06
C ASN A 3 -11.82 -10.57 -11.73
N VAL A 4 -10.85 -10.63 -10.81
CA VAL A 4 -11.05 -11.22 -9.48
C VAL A 4 -11.97 -10.33 -8.67
N MET A 5 -11.78 -9.02 -8.71
CA MET A 5 -12.61 -8.06 -8.00
C MET A 5 -14.07 -8.08 -8.48
N LEU A 6 -14.29 -8.14 -9.79
CA LEU A 6 -15.63 -8.31 -10.38
C LEU A 6 -16.24 -9.64 -9.95
N LEU A 7 -15.48 -10.74 -9.97
CA LEU A 7 -15.96 -12.03 -9.52
C LEU A 7 -16.39 -11.98 -8.04
N LEU A 8 -15.59 -11.37 -7.16
CA LEU A 8 -15.92 -11.21 -5.74
C LEU A 8 -17.19 -10.38 -5.50
N ARG A 9 -17.41 -9.34 -6.31
CA ARG A 9 -18.58 -8.47 -6.20
C ARG A 9 -19.84 -9.09 -6.80
N ASP A 10 -19.73 -9.67 -7.98
CA ASP A 10 -20.87 -9.99 -8.84
C ASP A 10 -21.32 -11.45 -8.73
N THR A 11 -20.50 -12.34 -8.15
CA THR A 11 -20.91 -13.72 -7.88
C THR A 11 -21.90 -13.73 -6.71
N PRO A 12 -23.14 -14.22 -6.91
CA PRO A 12 -24.18 -14.20 -5.88
C PRO A 12 -23.76 -14.87 -4.57
N ASP A 13 -23.03 -15.99 -4.66
CA ASP A 13 -22.57 -16.74 -3.48
C ASP A 13 -21.45 -16.01 -2.71
N LEU A 14 -20.72 -15.09 -3.36
CA LEU A 14 -19.61 -14.36 -2.74
C LEU A 14 -20.07 -13.04 -2.12
N GLY A 15 -20.85 -12.22 -2.84
CA GLY A 15 -21.57 -11.08 -2.26
C GLY A 15 -20.70 -10.01 -1.55
N PHE A 16 -19.46 -9.80 -1.99
CA PHE A 16 -18.58 -8.77 -1.42
C PHE A 16 -18.90 -7.38 -1.99
N HIS A 17 -20.08 -6.87 -1.68
CA HIS A 17 -20.56 -5.60 -2.23
C HIS A 17 -19.97 -4.36 -1.54
N PHE A 18 -19.40 -4.50 -0.35
CA PHE A 18 -18.88 -3.37 0.42
C PHE A 18 -17.35 -3.36 0.41
N LEU A 19 -16.78 -2.28 -0.15
CA LEU A 19 -15.36 -1.95 0.00
C LEU A 19 -15.20 -1.08 1.24
N SER A 20 -14.56 -1.64 2.26
CA SER A 20 -14.33 -0.98 3.54
C SER A 20 -13.15 -0.02 3.49
N ASP A 21 -12.05 -0.41 2.84
CA ASP A 21 -10.84 0.40 2.81
C ASP A 21 -9.88 -0.01 1.67
N VAL A 22 -9.01 0.92 1.28
CA VAL A 22 -7.87 0.69 0.39
C VAL A 22 -6.65 1.41 0.96
N PHE A 23 -5.54 0.71 1.16
CA PHE A 23 -4.31 1.35 1.63
C PHE A 23 -3.06 0.71 1.04
N GLY A 24 -2.01 1.53 0.91
CA GLY A 24 -0.68 1.09 0.51
C GLY A 24 0.12 0.53 1.69
N VAL A 25 1.06 -0.35 1.39
CA VAL A 25 2.04 -0.88 2.35
C VAL A 25 3.42 -0.85 1.71
N ASP A 26 4.41 -0.32 2.44
CA ASP A 26 5.83 -0.39 2.08
C ASP A 26 6.55 -1.50 2.88
N ASN A 27 6.96 -2.54 2.16
CA ASN A 27 7.64 -3.71 2.68
C ASN A 27 9.17 -3.62 2.61
N LEU A 28 9.76 -2.43 2.46
CA LEU A 28 11.22 -2.23 2.36
C LEU A 28 12.04 -3.04 3.38
N ASP A 29 11.60 -3.16 4.63
CA ASP A 29 12.31 -3.92 5.67
C ASP A 29 12.25 -5.44 5.50
N LEU A 30 11.25 -5.97 4.80
CA LEU A 30 11.19 -7.40 4.47
C LEU A 30 12.31 -7.79 3.49
N ASN A 31 12.76 -6.82 2.68
CA ASN A 31 13.84 -6.99 1.72
C ASN A 31 15.23 -6.86 2.37
N LYS A 32 15.32 -6.37 3.61
CA LYS A 32 16.60 -6.27 4.32
C LYS A 32 17.05 -7.65 4.79
N PRO A 33 18.33 -8.03 4.59
CA PRO A 33 18.87 -9.23 5.21
C PRO A 33 18.81 -9.08 6.74
N LYS A 34 18.38 -10.12 7.46
CA LYS A 34 18.45 -10.12 8.93
C LYS A 34 19.92 -9.94 9.34
N LYS A 35 20.23 -8.91 10.13
CA LYS A 35 21.54 -8.81 10.79
C LYS A 35 21.74 -10.07 11.65
N LYS A 36 22.87 -10.77 11.51
CA LYS A 36 23.31 -11.73 12.53
C LYS A 36 23.35 -10.97 13.86
N LYS A 37 22.71 -11.52 14.90
CA LYS A 37 22.99 -11.05 16.26
C LYS A 37 24.49 -11.30 16.50
N GLU A 38 25.24 -10.24 16.82
CA GLU A 38 26.58 -10.42 17.36
C GLU A 38 26.43 -11.10 18.73
N GLU A 39 27.18 -12.18 18.90
CA GLU A 39 27.22 -13.00 20.11
C GLU A 39 27.74 -12.14 21.27
N GLY A 40 26.85 -11.75 22.18
CA GLY A 40 27.25 -11.55 23.57
C GLY A 40 27.42 -12.91 24.21
N GLU A 41 28.52 -13.10 24.95
CA GLU A 41 28.88 -14.33 25.67
C GLU A 41 27.70 -14.91 26.47
N GLY A 42 27.00 -15.87 25.90
CA GLY A 42 25.81 -16.47 26.47
C GLY A 42 25.15 -17.35 25.43
N GLY A 43 25.55 -18.62 25.41
CA GLY A 43 25.11 -19.61 24.42
C GLY A 43 23.59 -19.64 24.27
N ALA A 44 23.11 -19.08 23.17
CA ALA A 44 21.80 -19.38 22.61
C ALA A 44 22.06 -20.14 21.33
N GLU A 45 21.45 -21.33 21.23
CA GLU A 45 21.54 -22.19 20.06
C GLU A 45 21.22 -21.40 18.79
N ALA A 46 22.07 -21.54 17.78
CA ALA A 46 21.90 -20.89 16.49
C ALA A 46 20.57 -21.33 15.87
N GLU A 47 19.57 -20.46 15.92
CA GLU A 47 18.29 -20.67 15.23
C GLU A 47 18.60 -20.76 13.72
N GLU A 48 18.33 -21.92 13.10
CA GLU A 48 18.54 -22.13 11.67
C GLU A 48 17.84 -21.00 10.88
N VAL A 49 18.62 -20.27 10.08
CA VAL A 49 18.08 -19.25 9.18
C VAL A 49 17.33 -19.97 8.08
N LYS A 50 16.05 -20.24 8.32
CA LYS A 50 15.13 -20.81 7.33
C LYS A 50 15.21 -19.95 6.08
N GLU A 51 15.58 -20.56 4.95
CA GLU A 51 15.63 -19.89 3.65
C GLU A 51 14.32 -19.14 3.44
N ARG A 52 14.38 -17.81 3.40
CA ARG A 52 13.20 -17.02 3.08
C ARG A 52 12.84 -17.35 1.64
N GLY A 53 11.59 -17.74 1.42
CA GLY A 53 11.02 -17.82 0.09
C GLY A 53 11.20 -16.49 -0.68
N PRO A 54 10.81 -16.45 -1.97
CA PRO A 54 11.04 -15.29 -2.82
C PRO A 54 10.58 -13.99 -2.15
N VAL A 55 11.47 -12.99 -2.16
CA VAL A 55 11.23 -11.68 -1.57
C VAL A 55 10.08 -11.02 -2.33
N PRO A 56 8.99 -10.61 -1.66
CA PRO A 56 7.87 -9.97 -2.33
C PRO A 56 8.28 -8.59 -2.87
N PRO A 57 7.55 -8.05 -3.86
CA PRO A 57 7.70 -6.67 -4.29
C PRO A 57 7.58 -5.68 -3.13
N ARG A 58 8.27 -4.53 -3.24
CA ARG A 58 8.36 -3.52 -2.17
C ARG A 58 6.99 -3.01 -1.76
N PHE A 59 6.09 -2.75 -2.72
CA PHE A 59 4.80 -2.16 -2.43
C PHE A 59 3.67 -3.19 -2.51
N GLU A 60 2.66 -3.02 -1.66
CA GLU A 60 1.38 -3.72 -1.79
C GLU A 60 0.24 -2.71 -1.69
N VAL A 61 -0.83 -2.92 -2.46
CA VAL A 61 -2.13 -2.28 -2.25
C VAL A 61 -3.07 -3.32 -1.67
N ILE A 62 -3.70 -2.97 -0.55
CA ILE A 62 -4.59 -3.84 0.19
C ILE A 62 -6.01 -3.31 0.05
N TYR A 63 -6.92 -4.18 -0.35
CA TYR A 63 -8.35 -3.92 -0.43
C TYR A 63 -9.07 -4.73 0.64
N LEU A 64 -9.83 -4.05 1.50
CA LEU A 64 -10.66 -4.70 2.53
C LEU A 64 -12.10 -4.77 2.06
N LEU A 65 -12.58 -5.97 1.79
CA LEU A 65 -13.94 -6.25 1.35
C LEU A 65 -14.75 -6.85 2.50
N LEU A 66 -16.04 -6.53 2.52
CA LEU A 66 -16.99 -7.04 3.51
C LEU A 66 -18.24 -7.56 2.79
N CYS A 67 -18.62 -8.79 3.12
CA CYS A 67 -19.94 -9.32 2.83
C CYS A 67 -20.84 -9.02 4.04
N LEU A 68 -21.81 -8.13 3.87
CA LEU A 68 -22.69 -7.69 4.96
C LEU A 68 -23.62 -8.79 5.45
N GLU A 69 -24.14 -9.62 4.55
CA GLU A 69 -25.10 -10.68 4.88
C GLU A 69 -24.48 -11.78 5.74
N ARG A 70 -23.23 -12.14 5.44
CA ARG A 70 -22.50 -13.20 6.16
C ARG A 70 -21.54 -12.67 7.23
N ASN A 71 -21.38 -11.35 7.32
CA ASN A 71 -20.39 -10.69 8.19
C ASN A 71 -18.96 -11.23 7.98
N GLU A 72 -18.62 -11.55 6.74
CA GLU A 72 -17.31 -12.08 6.35
C GLU A 72 -16.44 -10.98 5.77
N ARG A 73 -15.18 -10.94 6.19
CA ARG A 73 -14.17 -10.01 5.66
C ARG A 73 -13.17 -10.75 4.80
N LEU A 74 -12.85 -10.15 3.65
CA LEU A 74 -11.82 -10.64 2.75
C LEU A 74 -10.80 -9.53 2.51
N GLN A 75 -9.53 -9.89 2.61
CA GLN A 75 -8.42 -9.00 2.27
C GLN A 75 -7.83 -9.45 0.93
N VAL A 76 -7.82 -8.56 -0.05
CA VAL A 76 -7.14 -8.79 -1.33
C VAL A 76 -5.87 -7.97 -1.36
N LYS A 77 -4.73 -8.62 -1.56
CA LYS A 77 -3.41 -7.98 -1.65
C LYS A 77 -2.92 -7.99 -3.08
N VAL A 78 -2.62 -6.81 -3.60
CA VAL A 78 -2.01 -6.62 -4.92
C VAL A 78 -0.56 -6.22 -4.70
N ARG A 79 0.37 -7.06 -5.14
CA ARG A 79 1.80 -6.76 -5.08
C ARG A 79 2.20 -5.85 -6.23
N VAL A 80 2.97 -4.82 -5.92
CA VAL A 80 3.35 -3.75 -6.82
C VAL A 80 4.86 -3.59 -6.79
N ALA A 81 5.48 -3.67 -7.96
CA ALA A 81 6.92 -3.50 -8.10
C ALA A 81 7.29 -2.02 -8.04
N GLU A 82 8.53 -1.72 -7.62
CA GLU A 82 9.01 -0.34 -7.48
C GLU A 82 9.28 0.32 -8.84
N ASP A 83 9.62 -0.47 -9.85
CA ASP A 83 9.82 -0.05 -11.24
C ASP A 83 8.51 0.10 -12.03
N ASP A 84 7.44 -0.58 -11.61
CA ASP A 84 6.10 -0.50 -12.23
C ASP A 84 5.01 -0.26 -11.17
N MET A 85 4.94 0.97 -10.67
CA MET A 85 4.01 1.40 -9.61
C MET A 85 2.59 1.71 -10.12
N TYR A 86 2.03 0.82 -10.95
CA TYR A 86 0.67 0.98 -11.48
C TYR A 86 -0.26 -0.15 -11.07
N VAL A 87 -1.47 0.21 -10.66
CA VAL A 87 -2.56 -0.71 -10.33
C VAL A 87 -3.82 -0.25 -11.07
N ASP A 88 -4.71 -1.16 -11.46
CA ASP A 88 -6.01 -0.74 -12.01
C ASP A 88 -6.87 -0.14 -10.89
N SER A 89 -7.56 0.97 -11.18
CA SER A 89 -8.49 1.58 -10.24
C SER A 89 -9.74 0.72 -10.09
N LEU A 90 -10.25 0.64 -8.86
CA LEU A 90 -11.55 0.03 -8.55
C LEU A 90 -12.68 1.05 -8.52
N ASN A 91 -12.46 2.31 -8.90
CA ASN A 91 -13.48 3.38 -8.83
C ASN A 91 -14.75 3.04 -9.61
N SER A 92 -14.60 2.38 -10.77
CA SER A 92 -15.72 1.90 -11.58
C SER A 92 -16.47 0.69 -10.98
N ILE A 93 -15.85 0.00 -10.01
CA ILE A 93 -16.42 -1.18 -9.35
C ILE A 93 -17.04 -0.81 -7.99
N TRP A 94 -16.27 -0.11 -7.15
CA TRP A 94 -16.71 0.50 -5.89
C TRP A 94 -16.30 1.96 -5.86
N ARG A 95 -17.28 2.85 -5.90
CA ARG A 95 -17.06 4.30 -5.80
C ARG A 95 -16.36 4.73 -4.50
N ALA A 96 -16.46 3.91 -3.45
CA ALA A 96 -15.79 4.13 -2.17
C ALA A 96 -14.25 4.12 -2.28
N SER A 97 -13.68 3.59 -3.37
CA SER A 97 -12.22 3.57 -3.61
C SER A 97 -11.62 4.93 -3.99
N ASP A 98 -12.42 5.95 -4.34
CA ASP A 98 -11.93 7.24 -4.84
C ASP A 98 -10.87 7.88 -3.93
N TRP A 99 -11.23 8.17 -2.67
CA TRP A 99 -10.32 8.83 -1.74
C TRP A 99 -9.19 7.91 -1.28
N PRO A 100 -9.43 6.65 -0.89
CA PRO A 100 -8.37 5.74 -0.48
C PRO A 100 -7.30 5.48 -1.58
N GLU A 101 -7.70 5.40 -2.86
CA GLU A 101 -6.74 5.28 -3.97
C GLU A 101 -5.91 6.56 -4.14
N ARG A 102 -6.53 7.74 -3.96
CA ARG A 102 -5.79 9.02 -3.97
C ARG A 102 -4.85 9.16 -2.78
N GLU A 103 -5.24 8.67 -1.60
CA GLU A 103 -4.37 8.62 -0.42
C GLU A 103 -3.17 7.71 -0.67
N ALA A 104 -3.39 6.50 -1.20
CA ALA A 104 -2.30 5.59 -1.55
C ALA A 104 -1.35 6.18 -2.61
N PHE A 105 -1.89 6.93 -3.58
CA PHE A 105 -1.09 7.71 -4.52
C PHE A 105 -0.26 8.79 -3.83
N ASP A 106 -0.87 9.58 -2.96
CA ASP A 106 -0.20 10.71 -2.31
C ASP A 106 0.88 10.25 -1.32
N MET A 107 0.58 9.21 -0.54
CA MET A 107 1.43 8.73 0.55
C MET A 107 2.51 7.74 0.12
N TYR A 108 2.25 6.94 -0.92
CA TYR A 108 3.18 5.89 -1.39
C TYR A 108 3.61 6.07 -2.85
N GLY A 109 2.95 6.92 -3.64
CA GLY A 109 3.27 7.13 -5.07
C GLY A 109 2.72 6.06 -6.00
N ILE A 110 1.80 5.21 -5.52
CA ILE A 110 1.18 4.15 -6.34
C ILE A 110 0.12 4.78 -7.25
N ARG A 111 0.20 4.54 -8.56
CA ARG A 111 -0.69 5.15 -9.55
C ARG A 111 -1.84 4.22 -9.92
N PHE A 112 -3.05 4.75 -9.98
CA PHE A 112 -4.26 3.98 -10.30
C PHE A 112 -4.77 4.28 -11.72
N LYS A 113 -4.65 3.29 -12.62
CA LYS A 113 -5.10 3.37 -14.01
C LYS A 113 -6.62 3.39 -14.08
N GLY A 114 -7.19 4.36 -14.78
CA GLY A 114 -8.66 4.51 -14.91
C GLY A 114 -9.32 5.26 -13.75
N HIS A 115 -8.56 5.78 -12.79
CA HIS A 115 -9.11 6.64 -11.74
C HIS A 115 -9.54 8.01 -12.33
N PRO A 116 -10.76 8.51 -12.04
CA PRO A 116 -11.29 9.71 -12.70
C PRO A 116 -10.55 11.01 -12.34
N ASN A 117 -9.97 11.10 -11.14
CA ASN A 117 -9.29 12.30 -10.66
C ASN A 117 -8.12 11.95 -9.71
N LEU A 118 -7.07 11.33 -10.26
CA LEU A 118 -5.91 10.95 -9.46
C LEU A 118 -5.00 12.15 -9.23
N LYS A 119 -5.16 12.80 -8.08
CA LYS A 119 -4.33 13.90 -7.59
C LYS A 119 -4.08 13.76 -6.10
N ARG A 120 -3.08 14.48 -5.58
CA ARG A 120 -2.76 14.55 -4.14
C ARG A 120 -4.03 14.87 -3.32
N LEU A 121 -4.07 14.37 -2.10
CA LEU A 121 -5.25 14.46 -1.24
C LEU A 121 -4.93 15.06 0.13
N LEU A 122 -3.80 14.66 0.71
CA LEU A 122 -3.35 15.04 2.04
C LEU A 122 -2.21 16.05 1.99
N MET A 123 -1.25 15.88 1.08
CA MET A 123 -0.16 16.82 0.87
C MET A 123 -0.58 17.98 -0.04
N TRP A 124 0.15 19.10 0.07
CA TRP A 124 0.00 20.20 -0.88
C TRP A 124 0.45 19.79 -2.29
N ASP A 125 -0.04 20.51 -3.29
CA ASP A 125 0.09 20.11 -4.71
C ASP A 125 1.55 19.88 -5.14
N ASP A 126 2.46 20.74 -4.68
CA ASP A 126 3.89 20.71 -5.03
C ASP A 126 4.77 19.94 -4.04
N PHE A 127 4.19 19.13 -3.16
CA PHE A 127 5.00 18.30 -2.26
C PHE A 127 5.89 17.36 -3.08
N PRO A 128 7.21 17.28 -2.83
CA PRO A 128 8.12 16.55 -3.72
C PRO A 128 8.17 15.04 -3.47
N ALA A 129 7.60 14.56 -2.35
CA ALA A 129 7.82 13.21 -1.86
C ALA A 129 6.53 12.42 -1.54
N HIS A 130 6.70 11.29 -0.84
CA HIS A 130 5.66 10.33 -0.45
C HIS A 130 5.89 9.91 1.01
N PRO A 131 5.24 10.56 1.99
CA PRO A 131 5.65 10.51 3.40
C PRO A 131 5.61 9.14 4.07
N LEU A 132 4.74 8.23 3.63
CA LEU A 132 4.59 6.90 4.25
C LEU A 132 5.55 5.85 3.67
N ARG A 133 6.44 6.24 2.75
CA ARG A 133 7.54 5.36 2.34
C ARG A 133 8.59 5.27 3.44
N LYS A 134 9.14 4.08 3.65
CA LYS A 134 10.07 3.79 4.76
C LYS A 134 11.47 4.40 4.60
N ASP A 135 11.81 4.84 3.40
CA ASP A 135 13.01 5.60 3.08
C ASP A 135 12.82 7.12 3.26
N TYR A 136 11.58 7.58 3.49
CA TYR A 136 11.31 8.99 3.78
C TYR A 136 11.62 9.33 5.25
N PRO A 137 12.38 10.40 5.54
CA PRO A 137 12.71 10.79 6.91
C PRO A 137 11.47 11.20 7.72
N LEU A 138 11.45 10.86 9.02
CA LEU A 138 10.34 11.20 9.91
C LEU A 138 10.11 12.72 10.05
N GLU A 139 11.20 13.50 10.08
CA GLU A 139 11.14 14.97 10.18
C GLU A 139 10.94 15.65 8.81
N GLY A 140 10.84 14.89 7.73
CA GLY A 140 10.88 15.40 6.36
C GLY A 140 12.29 15.82 5.92
N GLN A 141 12.37 16.46 4.76
CA GLN A 141 13.60 16.97 4.15
C GLN A 141 13.70 18.51 4.20
N GLY A 142 12.87 19.15 5.03
CA GLY A 142 12.83 20.61 5.18
C GLY A 142 11.98 21.32 4.13
N GLU A 143 10.98 20.63 3.59
CA GLU A 143 10.08 21.09 2.53
C GLU A 143 9.26 22.33 2.96
N GLU A 144 9.05 22.51 4.26
CA GLU A 144 8.34 23.64 4.87
C GLU A 144 9.01 25.00 4.55
N ARG A 145 10.31 25.02 4.26
CA ARG A 145 11.06 26.26 3.99
C ARG A 145 10.72 26.90 2.64
N HIS A 146 10.00 26.19 1.76
CA HIS A 146 9.55 26.71 0.47
C HIS A 146 8.16 27.37 0.53
N LEU A 147 7.49 27.38 1.70
CA LEU A 147 6.19 28.03 1.89
C LEU A 147 6.31 29.49 2.36
N ILE A 148 7.47 30.12 2.17
CA ILE A 148 7.57 31.58 2.27
C ILE A 148 6.76 32.12 1.09
N TYR A 149 5.54 32.55 1.38
CA TYR A 149 4.80 33.39 0.45
C TYR A 149 5.67 34.62 0.19
N ASP A 150 6.04 34.85 -1.07
CA ASP A 150 6.54 36.16 -1.47
C ASP A 150 5.40 37.16 -1.22
N ASP A 151 5.51 37.94 -0.14
CA ASP A 151 4.63 39.08 0.16
C ASP A 151 4.72 40.18 -0.91
#